data_AF-A0A5Y1YGS0-F1
#
_entry.id   AF-A0A5Y1YGS0-F1
#
_cell.length_a   1.000
_cell.length_b   1.000
_cell.length_c   1.000
_cell.angle_alpha   90.00
_cell.angle_beta   90.00
_cell.angle_gamma   90.00
#
_symmetry.space_group_name_H-M   'P 1'
#
loop_
_entity.id
_entity.type
_entity.pdbx_description
1 polymer ?
#
loop_
_entity_poly.entity_id
_entity_poly.type
_entity_poly.pdbx_seq_one_letter_code
_entity_poly.pdbx_strand_id
1 'polypeptide(L)'
;YPYAMAFFRFLSGRRRVSLDELRLFSPTLTADALRGSRSQWLNAVDMLIESRGEICCLPLPSDAGDRLFPSVRFRAGERERQKMLLKEQKYSRQLHREAVSRARAYQARVGQAEIELAFHTPVTVGSWLSRWSGSDVPDYELESQFWRWSERFPSLAGFERGLWQDVPLWRVVHEASLSGREASAPVREL
;
A
#
# COMPACT_ATOMS: atom_id res chain seq x y z
N TYR A 1 29.19 -35.65 12.04
CA TYR A 1 28.33 -36.26 13.07
C TYR A 1 27.59 -37.43 12.44
N PRO A 2 27.46 -38.62 13.08
CA PRO A 2 26.78 -39.77 12.48
C PRO A 2 25.29 -39.80 12.85
N TYR A 3 24.53 -38.80 12.40
CA TYR A 3 23.10 -38.65 12.64
C TYR A 3 22.29 -39.85 12.12
N ALA A 4 22.65 -40.40 10.96
CA ALA A 4 22.02 -41.56 10.34
C ALA A 4 22.10 -42.79 11.26
N MET A 5 23.26 -43.06 11.85
CA MET A 5 23.44 -44.17 12.78
C MET A 5 22.59 -43.99 14.05
N ALA A 6 22.52 -42.78 14.58
CA ALA A 6 21.69 -42.48 15.74
C ALA A 6 20.19 -42.62 15.43
N PHE A 7 19.77 -42.12 14.26
CA PHE A 7 18.40 -42.18 13.75
C PHE A 7 17.93 -43.62 13.57
N PHE A 8 18.69 -44.44 12.86
CA PHE A 8 18.33 -45.85 12.67
C PHE A 8 18.40 -46.64 13.97
N ARG A 9 19.40 -46.38 14.83
CA ARG A 9 19.45 -47.00 16.16
C ARG A 9 18.20 -46.68 16.99
N PHE A 10 17.67 -45.46 16.88
CA PHE A 10 16.42 -45.08 17.53
C PHE A 10 15.21 -45.82 16.94
N LEU A 11 15.13 -45.97 15.62
CA LEU A 11 13.99 -46.60 14.96
C LEU A 11 13.95 -48.14 15.10
N SER A 12 15.10 -48.82 15.00
CA SER A 12 15.16 -50.28 14.92
C SER A 12 15.89 -50.94 16.09
N GLY A 13 16.51 -50.16 16.98
CA GLY A 13 17.29 -50.66 18.12
C GLY A 13 18.63 -51.31 17.73
N ARG A 14 18.99 -51.33 16.45
CA ARG A 14 20.18 -52.04 15.94
C ARG A 14 21.40 -51.12 15.90
N ARG A 15 22.58 -51.69 16.16
CA ARG A 15 23.88 -50.98 16.06
C ARG A 15 24.38 -50.80 14.63
N ARG A 16 23.87 -51.57 13.66
CA ARG A 16 24.30 -51.53 12.25
C ARG A 16 23.11 -51.31 11.36
N VAL A 17 23.25 -50.39 10.41
CA VAL A 17 22.15 -50.03 9.50
C VAL A 17 21.87 -51.18 8.53
N SER A 18 20.67 -51.74 8.51
CA SER A 18 20.36 -52.86 7.61
C SER A 18 19.87 -52.39 6.24
N LEU A 19 19.84 -53.30 5.24
CA LEU A 19 19.22 -53.00 3.94
C LEU A 19 17.75 -52.59 4.11
N ASP A 20 17.03 -53.27 5.02
CA ASP A 20 15.61 -52.99 5.30
C ASP A 20 15.38 -51.60 5.89
N GLU A 21 16.33 -51.08 6.66
CA GLU A 21 16.26 -49.71 7.18
C GLU A 21 16.43 -48.67 6.06
N LEU A 22 17.30 -48.92 5.09
CA LEU A 22 17.44 -48.04 3.92
C LEU A 22 16.24 -48.13 2.97
N ARG A 23 15.50 -49.26 3.00
CA ARG A 23 14.24 -49.42 2.26
C ARG A 23 13.11 -48.52 2.75
N LEU A 24 13.24 -47.92 3.94
CA LEU A 24 12.37 -46.83 4.39
C LEU A 24 12.35 -45.67 3.37
N PHE A 25 13.50 -45.38 2.77
CA PHE A 25 13.63 -44.34 1.76
C PHE A 25 13.35 -44.88 0.36
N SER A 26 13.95 -46.03 0.01
CA SER A 26 13.82 -46.63 -1.32
C SER A 26 13.39 -48.10 -1.21
N PRO A 27 12.07 -48.39 -1.29
CA PRO A 27 11.55 -49.75 -1.17
C PRO A 27 12.13 -50.72 -2.20
N THR A 28 12.54 -50.22 -3.37
CA THR A 28 13.11 -51.00 -4.48
C THR A 28 14.62 -51.24 -4.34
N LEU A 29 15.25 -50.79 -3.25
CA LEU A 29 16.68 -50.97 -3.04
C LEU A 29 17.04 -52.46 -2.91
N THR A 30 17.90 -52.93 -3.80
CA THR A 30 18.45 -54.29 -3.81
C THR A 30 19.79 -54.34 -3.08
N ALA A 31 20.16 -55.53 -2.59
CA ALA A 31 21.45 -55.74 -1.94
C ALA A 31 22.62 -55.41 -2.89
N ASP A 32 22.48 -55.75 -4.17
CA ASP A 32 23.46 -55.45 -5.23
C ASP A 32 23.68 -53.96 -5.44
N ALA A 33 22.61 -53.17 -5.51
CA ALA A 33 22.71 -51.73 -5.66
C ALA A 33 23.32 -51.03 -4.41
N LEU A 34 23.22 -51.66 -3.24
CA LEU A 34 23.82 -51.18 -1.99
C LEU A 34 25.30 -51.55 -1.85
N ARG A 35 25.79 -52.58 -2.57
CA ARG A 35 27.21 -52.97 -2.53
C ARG A 35 28.07 -51.80 -3.05
N GLY A 36 29.03 -51.36 -2.25
CA GLY A 36 29.94 -50.25 -2.60
C GLY A 36 29.38 -48.84 -2.42
N SER A 37 28.05 -48.64 -2.37
CA SER A 37 27.39 -47.33 -2.22
C SER A 37 26.93 -47.02 -0.79
N ARG A 38 27.10 -47.96 0.15
CA ARG A 38 26.59 -47.86 1.51
C ARG A 38 27.04 -46.62 2.28
N SER A 39 28.30 -46.19 2.13
CA SER A 39 28.80 -44.95 2.74
C SER A 39 28.12 -43.72 2.17
N GLN A 40 27.84 -43.71 0.87
CA GLN A 40 27.13 -42.61 0.20
C GLN A 40 25.67 -42.52 0.69
N TRP A 41 24.99 -43.66 0.88
CA TRP A 41 23.66 -43.70 1.49
C TRP A 41 23.65 -43.12 2.90
N LEU A 42 24.58 -43.54 3.75
CA LEU A 42 24.67 -43.04 5.12
C LEU A 42 24.99 -41.54 5.16
N ASN A 43 25.92 -41.09 4.31
CA ASN A 43 26.26 -39.67 4.20
C ASN A 43 25.07 -38.83 3.69
N ALA A 44 24.30 -39.34 2.74
CA ALA A 44 23.10 -38.65 2.24
C ALA A 44 22.03 -38.51 3.35
N VAL A 45 21.85 -39.54 4.19
CA VAL A 45 20.96 -39.47 5.36
C VAL A 45 21.51 -38.53 6.43
N ASP A 46 22.82 -38.55 6.68
CA ASP A 46 23.48 -37.61 7.61
C ASP A 46 23.23 -36.16 7.17
N MET A 47 23.47 -35.84 5.91
CA MET A 47 23.23 -34.52 5.32
C MET A 47 21.75 -34.12 5.37
N LEU A 48 20.83 -35.06 5.13
CA LEU A 48 19.40 -34.80 5.21
C LEU A 48 18.96 -34.46 6.63
N ILE A 49 19.46 -35.18 7.64
CA ILE A 49 19.12 -34.93 9.04
C ILE A 49 19.80 -33.66 9.55
N GLU A 50 21.07 -33.44 9.21
CA GLU A 50 21.84 -32.25 9.59
C GLU A 50 21.19 -30.98 9.06
N SER A 51 20.75 -31.00 7.80
CA SER A 51 20.00 -29.90 7.17
C SER A 51 18.52 -29.85 7.57
N ARG A 52 18.06 -30.76 8.44
CA ARG A 52 16.66 -30.89 8.87
C ARG A 52 15.68 -30.99 7.71
N GLY A 53 16.09 -31.58 6.59
CA GLY A 53 15.26 -31.73 5.39
C GLY A 53 15.47 -30.69 4.29
N GLU A 54 16.35 -29.70 4.47
CA GLU A 54 16.63 -28.68 3.44
C GLU A 54 17.50 -29.23 2.29
N ILE A 55 18.36 -30.22 2.56
CA ILE A 55 19.29 -30.79 1.59
C ILE A 55 18.99 -32.29 1.43
N CYS A 56 18.48 -32.68 0.25
CA CYS A 56 18.26 -34.07 -0.11
C CYS A 56 19.17 -34.45 -1.29
N CYS A 57 20.23 -35.22 -1.01
CA CYS A 57 21.23 -35.61 -1.99
C CYS A 57 21.04 -37.06 -2.46
N LEU A 58 21.48 -37.35 -3.69
CA LEU A 58 21.60 -38.73 -4.17
C LEU A 58 22.49 -39.55 -3.21
N PRO A 59 22.19 -40.83 -2.97
CA PRO A 59 21.21 -41.67 -3.68
C PRO A 59 19.77 -41.64 -3.12
N LEU A 60 19.46 -40.74 -2.18
CA LEU A 60 18.09 -40.62 -1.65
C LEU A 60 17.12 -40.13 -2.75
N PRO A 61 15.88 -40.64 -2.77
CA PRO A 61 14.85 -40.12 -3.67
C PRO A 61 14.47 -38.69 -3.30
N SER A 62 14.02 -37.91 -4.26
CA SER A 62 13.72 -36.47 -4.09
C SER A 62 12.66 -36.18 -3.03
N ASP A 63 11.78 -37.15 -2.74
CA ASP A 63 10.72 -37.02 -1.74
C ASP A 63 11.13 -37.51 -0.33
N ALA A 64 12.37 -38.01 -0.15
CA ALA A 64 12.86 -38.44 1.16
C ALA A 64 12.84 -37.30 2.20
N GLY A 65 13.17 -36.08 1.76
CA GLY A 65 13.07 -34.88 2.61
C GLY A 65 11.64 -34.54 3.00
N ASP A 66 10.70 -34.62 2.06
CA ASP A 66 9.28 -34.38 2.33
C ASP A 66 8.68 -35.42 3.29
N ARG A 67 9.13 -36.69 3.21
CA ARG A 67 8.67 -37.77 4.10
C ARG A 67 9.17 -37.62 5.53
N LEU A 68 10.45 -37.27 5.73
CA LEU A 68 11.03 -37.09 7.06
C LEU A 68 10.72 -35.73 7.69
N PHE A 69 10.68 -34.68 6.88
CA PHE A 69 10.57 -33.30 7.32
C PHE A 69 9.47 -32.55 6.55
N PRO A 70 8.20 -33.00 6.62
CA PRO A 70 7.11 -32.44 5.83
C PRO A 70 6.96 -30.93 6.04
N SER A 71 7.23 -30.44 7.26
CA SER A 71 7.13 -29.01 7.60
C SER A 71 8.10 -28.09 6.84
N VAL A 72 9.21 -28.60 6.30
CA VAL A 72 10.24 -27.76 5.63
C VAL A 72 9.69 -27.17 4.34
N ARG A 73 9.01 -27.99 3.54
CA ARG A 73 8.35 -27.55 2.31
C ARG A 73 7.27 -26.50 2.57
N PHE A 74 6.51 -26.66 3.66
CA PHE A 74 5.52 -25.68 4.10
C PHE A 74 6.17 -24.39 4.60
N ARG A 75 7.27 -24.46 5.37
CA ARG A 75 7.95 -23.28 5.92
C ARG A 75 8.53 -22.36 4.85
N ALA A 76 9.03 -22.90 3.74
CA ALA A 76 9.55 -22.08 2.65
C ALA A 76 8.41 -21.36 1.91
N GLY A 77 7.33 -22.08 1.57
CA GLY A 77 6.17 -21.50 0.90
C GLY A 77 5.43 -20.47 1.76
N GLU A 78 5.23 -20.75 3.04
CA GLU A 78 4.56 -19.83 3.97
C GLU A 78 5.38 -18.56 4.23
N ARG A 79 6.71 -18.66 4.31
CA ARG A 79 7.57 -17.47 4.45
C ARG A 79 7.45 -16.54 3.24
N GLU A 80 7.46 -17.10 2.03
CA GLU A 80 7.33 -16.27 0.82
C GLU A 80 5.93 -15.65 0.73
N ARG A 81 4.87 -16.43 1.04
CA ARG A 81 3.49 -15.90 1.11
C ARG A 81 3.36 -14.76 2.12
N GLN A 82 3.91 -14.95 3.32
CA GLN A 82 3.86 -13.94 4.37
C GLN A 82 4.65 -12.69 3.98
N LYS A 83 5.80 -12.85 3.32
CA LYS A 83 6.59 -11.74 2.78
C LYS A 83 5.82 -10.95 1.72
N MET A 84 5.13 -11.64 0.80
CA MET A 84 4.27 -11.00 -0.19
C MET A 84 3.11 -10.24 0.45
N LEU A 85 2.41 -10.87 1.41
CA LEU A 85 1.32 -10.23 2.16
C LEU A 85 1.78 -8.95 2.89
N LEU A 86 2.92 -9.01 3.58
CA LEU A 86 3.47 -7.84 4.27
C LEU A 86 3.85 -6.72 3.28
N LYS A 87 4.36 -7.09 2.10
CA LYS A 87 4.70 -6.14 1.03
C LYS A 87 3.44 -5.46 0.48
N GLU A 88 2.38 -6.22 0.20
CA GLU A 88 1.09 -5.69 -0.23
C GLU A 88 0.47 -4.75 0.81
N GLN A 89 0.45 -5.16 2.08
CA GLN A 89 -0.05 -4.34 3.19
C GLN A 89 0.73 -3.02 3.31
N LYS A 90 2.07 -3.06 3.13
CA LYS A 90 2.90 -1.86 3.14
C LYS A 90 2.49 -0.89 2.03
N TYR A 91 2.35 -1.36 0.79
CA TYR A 91 1.96 -0.51 -0.33
C TYR A 91 0.54 0.03 -0.18
N SER A 92 -0.41 -0.80 0.26
CA SER A 92 -1.78 -0.38 0.53
C SER A 92 -1.82 0.76 1.56
N ARG A 93 -1.09 0.61 2.68
CA ARG A 93 -0.97 1.66 3.71
C ARG A 93 -0.33 2.93 3.17
N GLN A 94 0.68 2.81 2.33
CA GLN A 94 1.35 3.96 1.73
C GLN A 94 0.41 4.73 0.79
N LEU A 95 -0.24 4.05 -0.15
CA LEU A 95 -1.19 4.67 -1.07
C LEU A 95 -2.35 5.34 -0.32
N HIS A 96 -2.87 4.69 0.73
CA HIS A 96 -3.90 5.27 1.57
C HIS A 96 -3.41 6.55 2.27
N ARG A 97 -2.21 6.54 2.84
CA ARG A 97 -1.62 7.73 3.48
C ARG A 97 -1.43 8.88 2.48
N GLU A 98 -0.94 8.58 1.28
CA GLU A 98 -0.75 9.57 0.22
C GLU A 98 -2.09 10.16 -0.26
N ALA A 99 -3.12 9.33 -0.42
CA ALA A 99 -4.47 9.78 -0.78
C ALA A 99 -5.06 10.69 0.32
N VAL A 100 -4.97 10.27 1.58
CA VAL A 100 -5.45 11.06 2.73
C VAL A 100 -4.68 12.38 2.86
N SER A 101 -3.35 12.37 2.69
CA SER A 101 -2.54 13.59 2.73
C SER A 101 -2.92 14.56 1.61
N ARG A 102 -3.10 14.07 0.38
CA ARG A 102 -3.55 14.88 -0.76
C ARG A 102 -4.93 15.48 -0.53
N ALA A 103 -5.89 14.69 -0.04
CA ALA A 103 -7.23 15.16 0.27
C ALA A 103 -7.22 16.26 1.36
N ARG A 104 -6.40 16.10 2.41
CA ARG A 104 -6.24 17.13 3.45
C ARG A 104 -5.58 18.40 2.92
N ALA A 105 -4.54 18.27 2.10
CA ALA A 105 -3.86 19.41 1.49
C ALA A 105 -4.82 20.20 0.58
N TYR A 106 -5.62 19.49 -0.22
CA TYR A 106 -6.69 20.07 -1.02
C TYR A 106 -7.68 20.84 -0.15
N GLN A 107 -8.26 20.20 0.87
CA GLN A 107 -9.22 20.83 1.78
C GLN A 107 -8.64 22.05 2.49
N ALA A 108 -7.37 21.97 2.90
CA ALA A 108 -6.67 23.10 3.53
C ALA A 108 -6.51 24.29 2.57
N ARG A 109 -6.19 24.04 1.30
CA ARG A 109 -6.08 25.09 0.27
C ARG A 109 -7.42 25.74 -0.03
N VAL A 110 -8.45 24.92 -0.25
CA VAL A 110 -9.83 25.40 -0.46
C VAL A 110 -10.27 26.25 0.74
N GLY A 111 -10.05 25.78 1.97
CA GLY A 111 -10.37 26.53 3.18
C GLY A 111 -9.56 27.81 3.36
N GLN A 112 -8.27 27.82 2.96
CA GLN A 112 -7.46 29.05 2.96
C GLN A 112 -8.03 30.10 2.00
N ALA A 113 -8.45 29.70 0.81
CA ALA A 113 -9.09 30.61 -0.15
C ALA A 113 -10.38 31.21 0.42
N GLU A 114 -11.20 30.38 1.07
CA GLU A 114 -12.46 30.83 1.69
C GLU A 114 -12.22 31.77 2.89
N ILE A 115 -11.25 31.44 3.74
CA ILE A 115 -10.87 32.31 4.87
C ILE A 115 -10.35 33.66 4.36
N GLU A 116 -9.48 33.65 3.34
CA GLU A 116 -8.96 34.89 2.76
C GLU A 116 -10.09 35.74 2.16
N LEU A 117 -11.02 35.10 1.43
CA LEU A 117 -12.20 35.76 0.84
C LEU A 117 -13.03 36.49 1.88
N ALA A 118 -13.17 35.94 3.10
CA ALA A 118 -13.93 36.58 4.17
C ALA A 118 -13.38 37.95 4.60
N PHE A 119 -12.11 38.26 4.31
CA PHE A 119 -11.49 39.56 4.59
C PHE A 119 -11.57 40.55 3.43
N HIS A 120 -12.11 40.14 2.27
CA HIS A 120 -12.32 41.03 1.13
C HIS A 120 -13.70 41.69 1.18
N THR A 121 -13.79 42.85 0.51
CA THR A 121 -15.05 43.56 0.22
C THR A 121 -15.38 43.44 -1.27
N PRO A 122 -16.60 43.77 -1.71
CA PRO A 122 -16.94 43.87 -3.12
C PRO A 122 -15.90 44.62 -3.94
N VAL A 123 -15.37 45.74 -3.42
CA VAL A 123 -14.35 46.54 -4.11
C VAL A 123 -13.00 45.84 -4.27
N THR A 124 -12.63 44.95 -3.35
CA THR A 124 -11.29 44.32 -3.29
C THR A 124 -11.27 42.84 -3.66
N VAL A 125 -12.42 42.22 -3.95
CA VAL A 125 -12.51 40.79 -4.28
C VAL A 125 -11.78 40.41 -5.57
N GLY A 126 -11.55 41.36 -6.48
CA GLY A 126 -10.70 41.15 -7.66
C GLY A 126 -9.26 40.73 -7.31
N SER A 127 -8.72 41.22 -6.19
CA SER A 127 -7.39 40.82 -5.71
C SER A 127 -7.36 39.39 -5.21
N TRP A 128 -8.43 38.96 -4.52
CA TRP A 128 -8.60 37.56 -4.11
C TRP A 128 -8.65 36.63 -5.32
N LEU A 129 -9.48 36.96 -6.31
CA LEU A 129 -9.60 36.13 -7.50
C LEU A 129 -8.27 36.03 -8.25
N SER A 130 -7.56 37.16 -8.42
CA SER A 130 -6.27 37.17 -9.11
C SER A 130 -5.21 36.30 -8.43
N ARG A 131 -5.28 36.17 -7.11
CA ARG A 131 -4.37 35.33 -6.31
C ARG A 131 -4.69 33.84 -6.45
N TRP A 132 -5.96 33.48 -6.48
CA TRP A 132 -6.41 32.09 -6.46
C TRP A 132 -6.71 31.53 -7.85
N SER A 133 -6.89 32.37 -8.87
CA SER A 133 -7.02 31.96 -10.27
C SER A 133 -5.74 31.28 -10.74
N GLY A 134 -5.86 30.07 -11.29
CA GLY A 134 -4.71 29.27 -11.75
C GLY A 134 -3.90 28.62 -10.62
N SER A 135 -4.43 28.59 -9.39
CA SER A 135 -3.85 27.83 -8.27
C SER A 135 -4.32 26.36 -8.26
N ASP A 136 -3.93 25.59 -7.24
CA ASP A 136 -4.39 24.21 -7.04
C ASP A 136 -5.88 24.09 -6.64
N VAL A 137 -6.57 25.23 -6.44
CA VAL A 137 -8.00 25.27 -6.13
C VAL A 137 -8.79 25.30 -7.44
N PRO A 138 -9.71 24.35 -7.67
CA PRO A 138 -10.54 24.32 -8.86
C PRO A 138 -11.43 25.56 -8.99
N ASP A 139 -11.64 26.03 -10.22
CA ASP A 139 -12.48 27.21 -10.49
C ASP A 139 -13.90 27.08 -9.92
N TYR A 140 -14.48 25.87 -9.96
CA TYR A 140 -15.82 25.63 -9.39
C TYR A 140 -15.89 25.82 -7.86
N GLU A 141 -14.79 25.59 -7.13
CA GLU A 141 -14.72 25.87 -5.69
C GLU A 141 -14.67 27.37 -5.45
N LEU A 142 -13.86 28.09 -6.24
CA LEU A 142 -13.76 29.55 -6.17
C LEU A 142 -15.10 30.20 -6.48
N GLU A 143 -15.81 29.73 -7.52
CA GLU A 143 -17.15 30.18 -7.85
C GLU A 143 -18.13 29.92 -6.70
N SER A 144 -18.14 28.71 -6.14
CA SER A 144 -19.02 28.39 -5.02
C SER A 144 -18.74 29.25 -3.80
N GLN A 145 -17.48 29.53 -3.49
CA GLN A 145 -17.08 30.39 -2.36
C GLN A 145 -17.51 31.83 -2.59
N PHE A 146 -17.28 32.36 -3.80
CA PHE A 146 -17.68 33.71 -4.18
C PHE A 146 -19.18 33.93 -4.00
N TRP A 147 -20.02 33.01 -4.49
CA TRP A 147 -21.48 33.17 -4.40
C TRP A 147 -21.99 33.14 -2.95
N ARG A 148 -21.47 32.24 -2.11
CA ARG A 148 -21.81 32.24 -0.67
C ARG A 148 -21.35 33.52 0.03
N TRP A 149 -20.21 34.05 -0.37
CA TRP A 149 -19.68 35.29 0.17
C TRP A 149 -20.47 36.51 -0.31
N SER A 150 -20.91 36.56 -1.57
CA SER A 150 -21.63 37.71 -2.13
C SER A 150 -22.99 37.94 -1.48
N GLU A 151 -23.66 36.86 -1.04
CA GLU A 151 -24.93 36.90 -0.29
C GLU A 151 -24.84 37.75 0.99
N ARG A 152 -23.64 37.98 1.52
CA ARG A 152 -23.42 38.74 2.76
C ARG A 152 -23.45 40.26 2.56
N PHE A 153 -23.45 40.75 1.31
CA PHE A 153 -23.33 42.18 1.01
C PHE A 153 -24.61 42.74 0.40
N PRO A 154 -25.25 43.76 1.03
CA PRO A 154 -26.42 44.42 0.46
C PRO A 154 -26.17 45.06 -0.92
N SER A 155 -24.93 45.54 -1.16
CA SER A 155 -24.51 46.08 -2.46
C SER A 155 -24.54 45.05 -3.60
N LEU A 156 -24.61 43.77 -3.27
CA LEU A 156 -24.67 42.64 -4.20
C LEU A 156 -26.01 41.90 -4.11
N ALA A 157 -27.05 42.49 -3.50
CA ALA A 157 -28.36 41.82 -3.34
C ALA A 157 -29.03 41.43 -4.68
N GLY A 158 -28.69 42.12 -5.78
CA GLY A 158 -29.15 41.76 -7.14
C GLY A 158 -28.24 40.78 -7.90
N PHE A 159 -27.12 40.36 -7.31
CA PHE A 159 -26.21 39.38 -7.91
C PHE A 159 -26.70 37.96 -7.62
N GLU A 160 -27.73 37.53 -8.34
CA GLU A 160 -28.23 36.17 -8.26
C GLU A 160 -27.43 35.22 -9.14
N ARG A 161 -26.93 34.12 -8.57
CA ARG A 161 -26.17 33.09 -9.30
C ARG A 161 -26.86 32.60 -10.58
N GLY A 162 -28.20 32.57 -10.59
CA GLY A 162 -28.99 32.15 -11.75
C GLY A 162 -28.88 33.09 -12.96
N LEU A 163 -28.70 34.38 -12.73
CA LEU A 163 -28.61 35.40 -13.79
C LEU A 163 -27.23 35.45 -14.45
N TRP A 164 -26.22 34.88 -13.80
CA TRP A 164 -24.82 34.87 -14.23
C TRP A 164 -24.36 33.46 -14.66
N GLN A 165 -25.31 32.58 -15.02
CA GLN A 165 -24.99 31.28 -15.61
C GLN A 165 -24.19 31.49 -16.90
N ASP A 166 -23.16 30.65 -17.10
CA ASP A 166 -22.22 30.70 -18.23
C ASP A 166 -21.31 31.95 -18.32
N VAL A 167 -21.36 32.84 -17.32
CA VAL A 167 -20.43 33.96 -17.23
C VAL A 167 -19.19 33.52 -16.45
N PRO A 168 -17.96 33.71 -16.98
CA PRO A 168 -16.75 33.33 -16.27
C PRO A 168 -16.57 34.16 -15.00
N LEU A 169 -16.09 33.52 -13.92
CA LEU A 169 -15.96 34.11 -12.59
C LEU A 169 -15.23 35.46 -12.58
N TRP A 170 -14.19 35.65 -13.41
CA TRP A 170 -13.46 36.91 -13.49
C TRP A 170 -14.33 38.09 -13.91
N ARG A 171 -15.30 37.87 -14.80
CA ARG A 171 -16.22 38.91 -15.24
C ARG A 171 -17.24 39.21 -14.14
N VAL A 172 -17.76 38.18 -13.49
CA VAL A 172 -18.69 38.34 -12.34
C VAL A 172 -18.03 39.13 -11.22
N VAL A 173 -16.79 38.79 -10.85
CA VAL A 173 -16.01 39.49 -9.81
C VAL A 173 -15.72 40.94 -10.20
N HIS A 174 -15.43 41.21 -11.47
CA HIS A 174 -15.24 42.56 -11.98
C HIS A 174 -16.51 43.40 -11.80
N GLU A 175 -17.66 42.89 -12.22
CA GLU A 175 -18.96 43.58 -12.09
C GLU A 175 -19.35 43.78 -10.62
N ALA A 176 -19.13 42.77 -9.76
CA ALA A 176 -19.34 42.89 -8.32
C ALA A 176 -18.45 43.99 -7.70
N SER A 177 -17.23 44.15 -8.22
CA SER A 177 -16.33 45.23 -7.80
C SER A 177 -16.81 46.61 -8.21
N LEU A 178 -17.47 46.74 -9.36
CA LEU A 178 -18.10 47.99 -9.80
C LEU A 178 -19.33 48.31 -8.95
N SER A 179 -20.24 47.35 -8.75
CA SER A 179 -21.42 47.53 -7.89
C SER A 179 -21.03 47.89 -6.44
N GLY A 180 -19.94 47.31 -5.93
CA GLY A 180 -19.37 47.68 -4.64
C GLY A 180 -18.89 49.13 -4.56
N ARG A 181 -18.31 49.67 -5.63
CA ARG A 181 -17.84 51.07 -5.70
C ARG A 181 -19.02 52.03 -5.79
N GLU A 182 -20.03 51.68 -6.58
CA GLU A 182 -21.25 52.47 -6.75
C GLU A 182 -22.07 52.54 -5.45
N ALA A 183 -22.20 51.41 -4.75
CA ALA A 183 -22.86 51.34 -3.44
C ALA A 183 -22.02 51.92 -2.28
N SER A 184 -20.74 52.22 -2.49
CA SER A 184 -19.94 52.96 -1.51
C SER A 184 -20.22 54.47 -1.54
N ALA A 185 -20.93 54.98 -2.55
CA ALA A 185 -21.29 56.39 -2.67
C ALA A 185 -22.49 56.85 -1.78
N PRO A 186 -23.52 56.04 -1.48
CA PRO A 186 -24.63 56.47 -0.63
C PRO A 186 -24.52 56.08 0.86
N VAL A 187 -23.41 55.46 1.34
CA VAL A 187 -23.24 55.10 2.77
C VAL A 187 -22.28 56.06 3.48
N ARG A 188 -22.47 57.37 3.27
CA ARG A 188 -21.88 58.44 4.09
C ARG A 188 -22.91 59.28 4.86
N GLU A 189 -24.20 58.97 4.72
CA GLU A 189 -25.25 59.62 5.50
C GLU A 189 -26.16 58.56 6.15
N LEU A 190 -25.63 57.83 7.14
CA LEU A 190 -26.36 57.29 8.29
C LEU A 190 -25.39 57.10 9.46
#